data_AF-A0A1Q8DJ76-F1
#
_entry.id   AF-A0A1Q8DJ76-F1
#
_cell.length_a   1.000
_cell.length_b   1.000
_cell.length_c   1.000
_cell.angle_alpha   90.00
_cell.angle_beta   90.00
_cell.angle_gamma   90.00
#
_symmetry.space_group_name_H-M   'P 1'
#
loop_
_entity.id
_entity.type
_entity.pdbx_description
1 polymer ?
#
loop_
_entity_poly.entity_id
_entity_poly.type
_entity_poly.pdbx_seq_one_letter_code
_entity_poly.pdbx_strand_id
1 'polypeptide(L)' 'RKPIGETYPSKQLLEEAYNLGIEITFGSDAHSVEHVGFGYEDAINLAKDIGYKKCATFYKKEMSLIDF' A
#
# COMPACT_ATOMS: atom_id res chain seq x y z
N ARG A 1 11.66 -7.79 -11.43
CA ARG A 1 10.41 -7.06 -11.12
C ARG A 1 9.46 -7.11 -12.30
N LYS A 2 8.19 -6.74 -12.11
CA LYS A 2 7.19 -6.71 -13.21
C LYS A 2 7.60 -5.64 -14.24
N PRO A 3 7.51 -5.91 -15.55
CA PRO A 3 7.91 -4.96 -16.60
C PRO A 3 7.18 -3.62 -16.56
N ILE A 4 6.00 -3.56 -15.94
CA ILE A 4 5.15 -2.36 -15.89
C ILE A 4 5.77 -1.21 -15.07
N GLY A 5 6.67 -1.50 -14.13
CA GLY A 5 7.37 -0.46 -13.35
C GLY A 5 6.51 0.32 -12.34
N GLU A 6 5.23 -0.03 -12.21
CA GLU A 6 4.27 0.64 -11.33
C GLU A 6 3.98 -0.16 -10.04
N THR A 7 3.58 0.56 -9.00
CA THR A 7 2.99 -0.02 -7.78
C THR A 7 1.61 -0.58 -8.11
N TYR A 8 1.24 -1.68 -7.45
CA TYR A 8 -0.10 -2.24 -7.56
C TYR A 8 -0.92 -1.88 -6.30
N PRO A 9 -2.21 -1.55 -6.44
CA PRO A 9 -2.93 -1.32 -7.69
C PRO A 9 -2.51 -0.01 -8.38
N SER A 10 -2.96 0.23 -9.61
CA SER A 10 -2.72 1.51 -10.30
C SER A 10 -3.31 2.68 -9.51
N LYS A 11 -2.77 3.89 -9.72
CA LYS A 11 -3.25 5.10 -9.03
C LYS A 11 -4.77 5.27 -9.14
N GLN A 12 -5.33 5.09 -10.34
CA GLN A 12 -6.78 5.21 -10.58
C GLN A 12 -7.61 4.23 -9.74
N LEU A 13 -7.17 2.97 -9.63
CA LEU A 13 -7.87 1.99 -8.80
C LEU A 13 -7.74 2.31 -7.31
N LEU A 14 -6.60 2.86 -6.90
CA LEU A 14 -6.36 3.27 -5.53
C LEU A 14 -7.20 4.51 -5.15
N GLU A 15 -7.41 5.44 -6.08
CA GLU A 15 -8.33 6.58 -5.93
C GLU A 15 -9.78 6.11 -5.79
N GLU A 16 -10.23 5.16 -6.62
CA GLU A 16 -11.56 4.57 -6.49
C GLU A 16 -11.72 3.82 -5.15
N ALA A 17 -10.70 3.07 -4.72
CA ALA A 17 -10.69 2.43 -3.41
C ALA A 17 -10.84 3.44 -2.27
N TYR A 18 -10.17 4.60 -2.38
CA TYR A 18 -10.30 5.70 -1.42
C TYR A 18 -11.72 6.27 -1.39
N ASN A 19 -12.30 6.54 -2.56
CA ASN A 19 -13.67 7.04 -2.70
C ASN A 19 -14.72 6.08 -2.11
N LEU A 20 -14.44 4.77 -2.16
CA LEU A 20 -15.28 3.71 -1.58
C LEU A 20 -15.03 3.49 -0.07
N GLY A 21 -14.05 4.20 0.53
CA GLY A 21 -13.68 4.01 1.94
C GLY A 21 -12.99 2.67 2.21
N ILE A 22 -12.31 2.09 1.22
CA ILE A 22 -11.57 0.84 1.36
C ILE A 22 -10.20 1.13 1.98
N GLU A 23 -9.94 0.47 3.10
CA GLU A 23 -8.65 0.54 3.80
C GLU A 23 -7.55 -0.22 3.04
N ILE A 24 -6.34 0.32 3.09
CA ILE A 24 -5.19 -0.21 2.34
C ILE A 24 -4.14 -0.79 3.28
N THR A 25 -3.33 -1.72 2.78
CA THR A 25 -2.17 -2.27 3.48
C THR A 25 -0.95 -2.24 2.58
N PHE A 26 0.24 -2.15 3.15
CA PHE A 26 1.50 -2.12 2.40
C PHE A 26 2.17 -3.49 2.38
N GLY A 27 2.64 -3.90 1.21
CA GLY A 27 3.35 -5.16 1.03
C GLY A 27 4.39 -5.05 -0.07
N SER A 28 5.62 -5.49 0.21
CA SER A 28 6.72 -5.48 -0.77
C SER A 28 6.73 -6.71 -1.68
N ASP A 29 5.99 -7.76 -1.33
CA ASP A 29 5.97 -9.07 -2.00
C ASP A 29 7.39 -9.65 -2.21
N ALA A 30 8.23 -9.45 -1.20
CA ALA A 30 9.65 -9.81 -1.23
C ALA A 30 9.85 -11.33 -1.19
N HIS A 31 10.48 -11.86 -2.24
CA HIS A 31 10.94 -13.25 -2.32
C HIS A 31 12.44 -13.41 -1.97
N SER A 32 13.12 -12.32 -1.61
CA SER A 32 14.50 -12.26 -1.11
C SER A 32 14.63 -11.15 -0.06
N VAL A 33 15.58 -11.28 0.86
CA VAL A 33 15.77 -10.31 1.97
C VAL A 33 16.04 -8.90 1.46
N GLU A 34 16.77 -8.77 0.37
CA GLU A 34 17.13 -7.49 -0.26
C GLU A 34 15.92 -6.73 -0.81
N HIS A 35 14.78 -7.41 -1.03
CA HIS A 35 13.56 -6.78 -1.54
C HIS A 35 12.58 -6.38 -0.43
N VAL A 36 12.88 -6.69 0.84
CA VAL A 36 12.04 -6.28 1.96
C VAL A 36 11.99 -4.75 2.01
N GLY A 37 10.77 -4.20 1.94
CA GLY A 37 10.55 -2.75 1.95
C GLY A 37 10.90 -2.04 0.64
N PHE A 38 11.14 -2.76 -0.46
CA PHE A 38 11.38 -2.12 -1.75
C PHE A 38 10.16 -1.27 -2.17
N GLY A 39 10.40 -0.03 -2.60
CA GLY A 39 9.37 0.88 -3.13
C GLY A 39 8.39 1.39 -2.07
N TYR A 40 8.75 1.25 -0.79
CA TYR A 40 7.88 1.62 0.33
C TYR A 40 7.64 3.13 0.39
N GLU A 41 8.68 3.94 0.16
CA GLU A 41 8.55 5.40 0.12
C GLU A 41 7.64 5.86 -1.03
N ASP A 42 7.79 5.29 -2.23
CA ASP A 42 6.95 5.59 -3.38
C ASP A 42 5.48 5.23 -3.10
N ALA A 43 5.24 4.07 -2.48
CA ALA A 43 3.90 3.63 -2.10
C ALA A 43 3.26 4.55 -1.03
N ILE A 44 4.03 5.00 -0.04
CA ILE A 44 3.57 5.96 0.97
C ILE A 44 3.21 7.29 0.32
N ASN A 45 4.09 7.81 -0.54
CA ASN A 45 3.87 9.10 -1.21
C ASN A 45 2.61 9.04 -2.08
N LEU A 46 2.42 7.95 -2.84
CA LEU A 46 1.22 7.73 -3.63
C LEU A 46 -0.05 7.68 -2.76
N ALA A 47 -0.03 6.93 -1.66
CA ALA A 47 -1.18 6.84 -0.76
C ALA A 47 -1.52 8.19 -0.12
N LYS A 48 -0.50 8.96 0.30
CA LYS A 48 -0.68 10.31 0.86
C LYS A 48 -1.22 11.31 -0.17
N ASP A 49 -0.74 11.25 -1.42
CA ASP A 49 -1.23 12.07 -2.54
C ASP A 49 -2.73 11.85 -2.79
N ILE A 50 -3.20 10.60 -2.68
CA ILE A 50 -4.62 10.25 -2.84
C ILE A 50 -5.47 10.71 -1.63
N GLY A 51 -4.86 10.81 -0.45
CA GLY A 51 -5.52 11.29 0.78
C GLY A 51 -5.63 10.26 1.91
N TYR A 52 -5.00 9.10 1.77
CA TYR A 52 -4.89 8.13 2.86
C TYR A 52 -4.01 8.69 3.99
N LYS A 53 -4.45 8.46 5.23
CA LYS A 53 -3.72 8.82 6.45
C LYS A 53 -3.40 7.63 7.34
N LYS A 54 -4.14 6.54 7.14
CA LYS A 54 -4.08 5.32 7.94
C LYS A 54 -4.05 4.10 7.05
N CYS A 55 -3.36 3.06 7.48
CA CYS A 55 -3.32 1.77 6.81
C CYS A 55 -3.80 0.68 7.77
N ALA A 56 -4.36 -0.37 7.19
CA ALA A 56 -4.78 -1.57 7.89
C ALA A 56 -3.56 -2.46 8.16
N THR A 57 -3.42 -2.85 9.43
CA THR A 57 -2.54 -3.92 9.88
C THR A 57 -3.36 -5.03 10.49
N PHE A 58 -2.82 -6.26 10.43
CA PHE A 58 -3.52 -7.44 10.89
C PHE A 58 -2.65 -8.19 11.89
N TYR A 59 -3.20 -8.47 13.06
CA TYR A 59 -2.59 -9.35 14.05
C TYR A 59 -3.61 -10.39 14.49
N LYS A 60 -3.27 -11.69 14.36
CA LYS A 60 -4.20 -12.80 14.66
C LYS A 60 -5.57 -12.68 13.94
N LYS A 61 -5.57 -12.16 12.71
CA LYS A 61 -6.77 -11.88 11.89
C LYS A 61 -7.67 -10.75 12.43
N GLU A 62 -7.21 -10.01 13.43
CA GLU A 62 -7.85 -8.78 13.87
C GLU A 62 -7.22 -7.60 13.15
N MET A 63 -8.06 -6.75 12.56
CA MET A 63 -7.65 -5.56 11.83
C MET A 63 -7.54 -4.36 12.78
N SER A 64 -6.46 -3.60 12.68
CA SER A 64 -6.31 -2.30 13.31
C SER A 64 -5.76 -1.27 12.32
N LEU A 65 -6.18 -0.01 12.48
CA LEU A 65 -5.70 1.10 11.68
C LEU A 65 -4.56 1.81 12.40
N ILE A 66 -3.45 2.03 11.70
CA ILE A 66 -2.30 2.80 12.19
C ILE A 66 -2.00 3.97 11.24
N ASP A 67 -1.48 5.06 11.77
CA ASP A 67 -0.99 6.18 10.97
C ASP A 67 0.38 5.84 10.34
N PHE A 68 0.65 6.38 9.13
CA PHE A 68 1.89 6.13 8.37
C PHE A 68 2.38 7.37 7.60
#